data_AF-A0A8H5LU48-F1
#
_entry.id   AF-A0A8H5LU48-F1
#
_cell.length_a   1.000
_cell.length_b   1.000
_cell.length_c   1.000
_cell.angle_alpha   90.00
_cell.angle_beta   90.00
_cell.angle_gamma   90.00
#
_symmetry.space_group_name_H-M   'P 1'
#
loop_
_entity.id
_entity.type
_entity.pdbx_description
1 polymer ?
#
loop_
_entity_poly.entity_id
_entity_poly.type
_entity_poly.pdbx_seq_one_letter_code
_entity_poly.pdbx_strand_id
1 'polypeptide(L)'
;MSPPSTISGFTVIPISYSKSSTHYIYARAHISNKKPGQKNSWPAGRTLFAVNVPPDATERDMILLLKPYGIVERVVFDSDNLYLLEEKEAEEEDEDSDGGDVEEENVVGNGETQPRKRRKVVAAEPPKVFELPSIPLRKLRKTGQSAHVVFLDESSLDRLFAASHTKPRPWPTSSEEPSGLAHYLALYDSLRPPLDAVRQHADSSMDLYEFELAKSKRQASKYKKGEAIVDEDGFTLVTRGGAYGQTVGGGVAVATKRFQETGETSERKRKRSKKEKTSFYAFQKAEKQRNELLQMKKNWELDKAKVEKLKASRKFKPY
;
A
#
# COMPACT_ATOMS: atom_id res chain seq x y z
N MET A 1 16.37 -28.50 -51.39
CA MET A 1 16.48 -27.19 -52.09
C MET A 1 16.88 -26.15 -51.06
N SER A 2 17.96 -25.40 -51.30
CA SER A 2 18.30 -24.25 -50.45
C SER A 2 17.24 -23.16 -50.65
N PRO A 3 16.74 -22.52 -49.59
CA PRO A 3 15.81 -21.42 -49.75
C PRO A 3 16.49 -20.24 -50.48
N PRO A 4 15.71 -19.38 -51.14
CA PRO A 4 16.25 -18.16 -51.74
C PRO A 4 16.88 -17.26 -50.67
N SER A 5 17.90 -16.48 -51.06
CA SER A 5 18.56 -15.53 -50.16
C SER A 5 17.63 -14.41 -49.69
N THR A 6 16.63 -14.07 -50.50
CA THR A 6 15.64 -13.02 -50.21
C THR A 6 14.22 -13.44 -50.59
N ILE A 7 13.23 -13.10 -49.77
CA ILE A 7 11.80 -13.35 -50.00
C ILE A 7 11.03 -12.06 -49.68
N SER A 8 10.32 -11.48 -50.65
CA SER A 8 9.47 -10.29 -50.45
C SER A 8 10.17 -9.13 -49.71
N GLY A 9 11.46 -8.90 -49.99
CA GLY A 9 12.27 -7.86 -49.35
C GLY A 9 12.85 -8.24 -47.98
N PHE A 10 12.63 -9.47 -47.50
CA PHE A 10 13.29 -10.02 -46.33
C PHE A 10 14.51 -10.85 -46.75
N THR A 11 15.63 -10.63 -46.07
CA THR A 11 16.82 -11.47 -46.14
C THR A 11 16.62 -12.70 -45.25
N VAL A 12 16.93 -13.88 -45.79
CA VAL A 12 16.78 -15.16 -45.09
C VAL A 12 18.07 -15.46 -44.32
N ILE A 13 17.96 -15.59 -43.00
CA ILE A 13 19.08 -15.91 -42.10
C ILE A 13 18.85 -17.31 -41.52
N PRO A 14 19.60 -18.33 -41.98
CA PRO A 14 19.50 -19.68 -41.43
C PRO A 14 20.27 -19.81 -40.13
N ILE A 15 19.65 -20.48 -39.16
CA ILE A 15 20.24 -20.84 -37.88
C ILE A 15 20.11 -22.35 -37.66
N SER A 16 21.13 -22.98 -37.07
CA SER A 16 21.15 -24.42 -36.78
C SER A 16 20.91 -24.63 -35.28
N TYR A 17 19.82 -25.32 -34.95
CA TYR A 17 19.53 -25.78 -33.58
C TYR A 17 20.23 -27.09 -33.27
N SER A 18 20.33 -27.95 -34.28
CA SER A 18 20.97 -29.24 -34.20
C SER A 18 21.57 -29.59 -35.56
N LYS A 19 22.31 -30.71 -35.62
CA LYS A 19 22.86 -31.24 -36.88
C LYS A 19 21.79 -31.54 -37.93
N SER A 20 20.54 -31.72 -37.53
CA SER A 20 19.41 -32.07 -38.41
C SER A 20 18.35 -30.97 -38.54
N SER A 21 18.36 -29.95 -37.67
CA SER A 21 17.32 -28.92 -37.63
C SER A 21 17.88 -27.54 -37.93
N THR A 22 17.33 -26.91 -38.97
CA THR A 22 17.62 -25.53 -39.37
C THR A 22 16.35 -24.71 -39.27
N HIS A 23 16.43 -23.58 -38.58
CA HIS A 23 15.36 -22.59 -38.49
C HIS A 23 15.74 -21.35 -39.31
N TYR A 24 14.76 -20.66 -39.87
CA TYR A 24 15.00 -19.51 -40.76
C TYR A 24 14.37 -18.26 -40.19
N ILE A 25 15.20 -17.26 -39.91
CA ILE A 25 14.78 -15.91 -39.50
C ILE A 25 14.69 -15.05 -40.75
N TYR A 26 13.64 -14.26 -40.88
CA TYR A 26 13.44 -13.34 -41.98
C TYR A 26 13.68 -11.92 -41.51
N ALA A 27 14.68 -11.24 -42.07
CA ALA A 27 15.10 -9.93 -41.57
C ALA A 27 15.05 -8.86 -42.66
N ARG A 28 14.57 -7.67 -42.33
CA ARG A 28 14.59 -6.50 -43.21
C ARG A 28 14.90 -5.23 -42.42
N ALA A 29 15.37 -4.18 -43.09
CA ALA A 29 15.49 -2.87 -42.46
C ALA A 29 14.11 -2.38 -42.00
N HIS A 30 14.00 -1.91 -40.76
CA HIS A 30 12.75 -1.33 -40.26
C HIS A 30 12.52 0.02 -40.94
N ILE A 31 11.28 0.22 -41.41
CA ILE A 31 10.85 1.47 -42.04
C ILE A 31 9.99 2.21 -41.03
N SER A 32 10.53 3.26 -40.39
CA SER A 32 9.76 4.07 -39.45
C SER A 32 8.84 5.02 -40.20
N ASN A 33 7.52 4.77 -40.16
CA ASN A 33 6.53 5.75 -40.59
C ASN A 33 6.21 6.68 -39.41
N LYS A 34 6.96 7.78 -39.28
CA LYS A 34 6.64 8.82 -38.29
C LYS A 34 5.30 9.46 -38.62
N LYS A 35 4.37 9.48 -37.66
CA LYS A 35 3.32 10.49 -37.60
C LYS A 35 3.90 11.75 -36.95
N PRO A 36 3.59 12.97 -37.43
CA PRO A 36 4.09 14.20 -36.81
C PRO A 36 3.68 14.27 -35.33
N GLY A 37 4.66 14.42 -34.43
CA GLY A 37 4.43 14.58 -32.98
C GLY A 37 4.75 13.36 -32.09
N GLN A 38 4.97 12.16 -32.63
CA GLN A 38 5.36 11.00 -31.81
C GLN A 38 6.89 10.87 -31.65
N LYS A 39 7.33 10.58 -30.40
CA LYS A 39 8.72 10.15 -30.14
C LYS A 39 8.99 8.87 -30.94
N ASN A 40 10.08 8.85 -31.69
CA ASN A 40 10.43 7.71 -32.54
C ASN A 40 10.92 6.56 -31.65
N SER A 41 10.10 5.53 -31.45
CA SER A 41 10.49 4.32 -30.70
C SER A 41 11.61 3.55 -31.40
N TRP A 42 11.67 3.64 -32.74
CA TRP A 42 12.61 2.91 -33.58
C TRP A 42 13.47 3.87 -34.40
N PRO A 43 14.77 4.01 -34.10
CA PRO A 43 15.69 4.83 -34.89
C PRO A 43 15.77 4.35 -36.36
N ALA A 44 15.54 5.25 -37.31
CA ALA A 44 15.70 4.94 -38.73
C ALA A 44 17.16 4.61 -39.06
N GLY A 45 17.40 3.78 -40.08
CA GLY A 45 18.76 3.46 -40.56
C GLY A 45 19.59 2.51 -39.70
N ARG A 46 19.18 2.21 -38.46
CA ARG A 46 19.89 1.26 -37.57
C ARG A 46 18.99 0.22 -36.89
N THR A 47 17.69 0.21 -37.20
CA THR A 47 16.75 -0.78 -36.66
C THR A 47 16.49 -1.90 -37.67
N LEU A 48 16.67 -3.14 -37.23
CA LEU A 48 16.33 -4.37 -37.94
C LEU A 48 14.96 -4.86 -37.49
N PHE A 49 14.10 -5.20 -38.44
CA PHE A 49 12.87 -5.94 -38.20
C PHE A 49 13.08 -7.41 -38.57
N ALA A 50 13.04 -8.29 -37.59
CA ALA A 50 13.18 -9.74 -37.74
C ALA A 50 11.86 -10.44 -37.47
N VAL A 51 11.52 -11.43 -38.28
CA VAL A 51 10.28 -12.23 -38.20
C VAL A 51 10.65 -13.70 -38.14
N ASN A 52 9.75 -14.49 -37.55
CA ASN A 52 10.00 -15.89 -37.24
C ASN A 52 11.21 -16.02 -36.32
N VAL A 53 11.31 -15.14 -35.33
CA VAL A 53 12.32 -15.25 -34.29
C VAL A 53 11.98 -16.47 -33.44
N PRO A 54 12.97 -17.30 -33.06
CA PRO A 54 12.65 -18.50 -32.32
C PRO A 54 11.99 -18.24 -30.96
N PRO A 55 11.15 -19.18 -30.49
CA PRO A 55 10.41 -19.00 -29.24
C PRO A 55 11.33 -18.92 -28.01
N ASP A 56 12.50 -19.53 -28.07
CA ASP A 56 13.48 -19.54 -26.97
C ASP A 56 14.53 -18.42 -27.11
N ALA A 57 14.34 -17.46 -28.02
CA ALA A 57 15.32 -16.41 -28.26
C ALA A 57 15.38 -15.40 -27.12
N THR A 58 16.53 -15.29 -26.45
CA THR A 58 16.79 -14.21 -25.50
C THR A 58 17.44 -13.01 -26.18
N GLU A 59 17.46 -11.86 -25.51
CA GLU A 59 18.23 -10.70 -25.97
C GLU A 59 19.71 -11.07 -26.17
N ARG A 60 20.30 -11.82 -25.23
CA ARG A 60 21.66 -12.35 -25.33
C ARG A 60 21.86 -13.17 -26.59
N ASP A 61 20.92 -14.07 -26.93
CA ASP A 61 21.05 -14.94 -28.11
C ASP A 61 21.00 -14.13 -29.40
N MET A 62 20.12 -13.13 -29.47
CA MET A 62 20.03 -12.21 -30.60
C MET A 62 21.31 -11.36 -30.75
N ILE A 63 21.88 -10.88 -29.64
CA ILE A 63 23.17 -10.17 -29.64
C ILE A 63 24.28 -11.09 -30.15
N LEU A 64 24.36 -12.33 -29.67
CA LEU A 64 25.38 -13.29 -30.09
C LEU A 64 25.25 -13.68 -31.57
N LEU A 65 24.03 -13.84 -32.07
CA LEU A 65 23.75 -14.11 -33.48
C LEU A 65 24.21 -12.95 -34.38
N LEU A 66 23.95 -11.71 -33.96
CA LEU A 66 24.18 -10.51 -34.75
C LEU A 66 25.56 -9.85 -34.52
N LYS A 67 26.30 -10.29 -33.51
CA LYS A 67 27.67 -9.85 -33.18
C LYS A 67 28.62 -9.72 -34.38
N PRO A 68 28.61 -10.62 -35.39
CA PRO A 68 29.49 -10.48 -36.56
C PRO A 68 29.20 -9.27 -37.43
N TYR A 69 27.99 -8.70 -37.35
CA TYR A 69 27.54 -7.59 -38.18
C TYR A 69 27.63 -6.25 -37.46
N GLY A 70 27.58 -6.23 -36.13
CA GLY A 70 27.74 -5.01 -35.35
C GLY A 70 27.39 -5.18 -33.87
N ILE A 71 27.52 -4.09 -33.13
CA ILE A 71 27.12 -4.02 -31.72
C ILE A 71 25.62 -3.69 -31.67
N VAL A 72 24.87 -4.46 -30.90
CA VAL A 72 23.45 -4.26 -30.66
C VAL A 72 23.27 -3.37 -29.44
N GLU A 73 22.46 -2.31 -29.56
CA GLU A 73 22.10 -1.40 -28.47
C GLU A 73 20.96 -1.97 -27.63
N ARG A 74 19.91 -2.48 -28.28
CA ARG A 74 18.76 -3.10 -27.61
C ARG A 74 18.07 -4.12 -28.50
N VAL A 75 17.46 -5.12 -27.89
CA VAL A 75 16.53 -6.04 -28.55
C VAL A 75 15.15 -5.91 -27.91
N VAL A 76 14.11 -5.70 -28.72
CA VAL A 76 12.73 -5.68 -28.24
C VAL A 76 11.91 -6.70 -29.00
N PHE A 77 11.33 -7.64 -28.27
CA PHE A 77 10.42 -8.63 -28.82
C PHE A 77 8.99 -8.07 -28.79
N ASP A 78 8.23 -8.32 -29.85
CA ASP A 78 6.86 -7.80 -29.98
C ASP A 78 5.94 -8.29 -28.85
N SER A 79 6.17 -9.50 -28.33
CA SER A 79 5.40 -10.00 -27.18
C SER A 79 5.65 -9.24 -25.88
N ASP A 80 6.83 -8.66 -25.69
CA ASP A 80 7.14 -7.97 -24.44
C ASP A 80 6.33 -6.66 -24.35
N ASN A 81 5.94 -6.07 -25.48
CA ASN A 81 4.98 -4.95 -25.49
C ASN A 81 3.56 -5.40 -25.09
N LEU A 82 3.16 -6.63 -25.44
CA LEU A 82 1.83 -7.13 -25.08
C LEU A 82 1.71 -7.35 -23.56
N TYR A 83 2.73 -7.94 -22.94
CA TYR A 83 2.78 -8.10 -21.48
C TYR A 83 2.82 -6.75 -20.74
N LEU A 84 3.58 -5.78 -21.24
CA LEU A 84 3.61 -4.43 -20.64
C LEU A 84 2.29 -3.66 -20.77
N LEU A 85 1.43 -4.04 -21.71
CA LEU A 85 0.08 -3.48 -21.82
C LEU A 85 -0.86 -4.18 -20.83
N GLU A 86 -0.78 -5.50 -20.72
CA GLU A 86 -1.56 -6.29 -19.75
C GLU A 86 -1.21 -5.92 -18.29
N GLU A 87 0.07 -5.70 -17.96
CA GLU A 87 0.50 -5.26 -16.63
C GLU A 87 0.01 -3.83 -16.30
N LYS A 88 0.01 -2.92 -17.29
CA LYS A 88 -0.52 -1.57 -17.09
C LYS A 88 -2.03 -1.54 -16.94
N GLU A 89 -2.75 -2.36 -17.70
CA GLU A 89 -4.20 -2.50 -17.55
C GLU A 89 -4.54 -3.05 -16.15
N ALA A 90 -3.74 -4.00 -15.63
CA ALA A 90 -3.93 -4.50 -14.26
C ALA A 90 -3.57 -3.47 -13.18
N GLU A 91 -2.49 -2.70 -13.35
CA GLU A 91 -2.11 -1.61 -12.43
C GLU A 91 -3.16 -0.48 -12.41
N GLU A 92 -3.73 -0.13 -13.57
CA GLU A 92 -4.81 0.87 -13.67
C GLU A 92 -6.12 0.36 -13.02
N GLU A 93 -6.43 -0.94 -13.12
CA GLU A 93 -7.57 -1.55 -12.42
C GLU A 93 -7.40 -1.58 -10.89
N ASP A 94 -6.15 -1.73 -10.41
CA ASP A 94 -5.82 -1.70 -8.97
C ASP A 94 -5.80 -0.27 -8.41
N GLU A 95 -5.43 0.75 -9.22
CA GLU A 95 -5.47 2.17 -8.83
C GLU A 95 -6.89 2.73 -8.68
N ASP A 96 -7.89 2.15 -9.37
CA ASP A 96 -9.31 2.54 -9.24
C ASP A 96 -9.99 1.98 -7.96
N SER A 97 -9.29 1.15 -7.16
CA SER A 97 -9.77 0.61 -5.89
C SER A 97 -8.89 1.05 -4.71
N ASP A 98 -9.23 2.22 -4.14
CA ASP A 98 -8.77 2.76 -2.84
C ASP A 98 -7.58 3.75 -2.87
N GLY A 99 -7.68 4.76 -3.72
CA GLY A 99 -6.90 6.00 -3.63
C GLY A 99 -7.65 7.09 -2.88
N GLY A 100 -7.85 6.94 -1.57
CA GLY A 100 -8.28 8.06 -0.72
C GLY A 100 -7.20 9.15 -0.70
N ASP A 101 -7.48 10.28 -1.34
CA ASP A 101 -6.67 11.50 -1.35
C ASP A 101 -6.13 11.82 0.05
N VAL A 102 -4.82 11.77 0.22
CA VAL A 102 -4.12 12.44 1.32
C VAL A 102 -3.24 13.50 0.67
N GLU A 103 -3.82 14.69 0.53
CA GLU A 103 -3.13 15.89 0.07
C GLU A 103 -1.91 16.18 0.98
N GLU A 104 -0.71 16.14 0.40
CA GLU A 104 0.51 16.62 1.05
C GLU A 104 0.54 18.15 1.05
N GLU A 105 0.03 18.76 2.11
CA GLU A 105 0.31 20.17 2.38
C GLU A 105 1.76 20.37 2.87
N ASN A 106 2.59 20.88 1.98
CA ASN A 106 3.92 21.40 2.29
C ASN A 106 3.83 22.76 3.01
N VAL A 107 3.76 22.76 4.35
CA VAL A 107 3.94 24.00 5.13
C VAL A 107 5.41 24.22 5.48
N VAL A 108 6.00 25.20 4.80
CA VAL A 108 7.33 25.76 5.07
C VAL A 108 7.25 26.65 6.31
N GLY A 109 7.60 26.09 7.48
CA GLY A 109 7.69 26.82 8.75
C GLY A 109 9.14 27.09 9.15
N ASN A 110 9.61 28.31 8.89
CA ASN A 110 10.91 28.81 9.34
C ASN A 110 10.86 29.09 10.86
N GLY A 111 11.67 28.39 11.65
CA GLY A 111 11.68 28.54 13.11
C GLY A 111 12.97 28.01 13.74
N GLU A 112 13.90 28.93 14.01
CA GLU A 112 15.16 28.68 14.71
C GLU A 112 14.91 28.09 16.11
N THR A 113 15.40 26.87 16.38
CA THR A 113 15.50 26.36 17.75
C THR A 113 16.85 25.68 18.02
N GLN A 114 17.47 26.07 19.12
CA GLN A 114 18.81 25.73 19.58
C GLN A 114 19.06 24.22 19.79
N PRO A 115 20.31 23.73 19.67
CA PRO A 115 20.60 22.29 19.66
C PRO A 115 20.63 21.71 21.07
N ARG A 116 19.63 20.92 21.44
CA ARG A 116 19.75 19.96 22.57
C ARG A 116 20.29 18.64 22.06
N LYS A 117 21.31 18.10 22.74
CA LYS A 117 21.95 16.80 22.47
C LYS A 117 20.89 15.70 22.33
N ARG A 118 20.57 15.33 21.07
CA ARG A 118 19.70 14.19 20.75
C ARG A 118 20.48 12.91 21.02
N ARG A 119 20.03 12.13 21.99
CA ARG A 119 20.46 10.75 22.15
C ARG A 119 20.03 10.00 20.88
N LYS A 120 21.00 9.52 20.10
CA LYS A 120 20.78 8.82 18.82
C LYS A 120 19.98 7.54 19.11
N VAL A 121 18.66 7.61 18.99
CA VAL A 121 17.83 6.40 18.92
C VAL A 121 18.17 5.79 17.56
N VAL A 122 18.89 4.67 17.58
CA VAL A 122 19.13 3.89 16.37
C VAL A 122 17.76 3.51 15.84
N ALA A 123 17.39 4.07 14.69
CA ALA A 123 16.16 3.68 14.01
C ALA A 123 16.28 2.19 13.72
N ALA A 124 15.29 1.39 14.15
CA ALA A 124 15.26 -0.02 13.81
C ALA A 124 15.27 -0.15 12.28
N GLU A 125 16.23 -0.91 11.77
CA GLU A 125 16.31 -1.22 10.34
C GLU A 125 15.08 -2.07 9.94
N PRO A 126 14.53 -1.85 8.74
CA PRO A 126 13.42 -2.67 8.26
C PRO A 126 13.86 -4.15 8.19
N PRO A 127 13.01 -5.10 8.59
CA PRO A 127 13.33 -6.51 8.44
C PRO A 127 13.48 -6.84 6.95
N LYS A 128 14.46 -7.69 6.63
CA LYS A 128 14.75 -8.12 5.26
C LYS A 128 13.90 -9.34 4.93
N VAL A 129 13.15 -9.27 3.82
CA VAL A 129 12.40 -10.42 3.30
C VAL A 129 13.35 -11.42 2.67
N PHE A 130 13.18 -12.71 3.00
CA PHE A 130 13.90 -13.79 2.37
C PHE A 130 13.14 -14.25 1.14
N GLU A 131 13.62 -13.89 -0.05
CA GLU A 131 13.01 -14.28 -1.32
C GLU A 131 13.02 -15.80 -1.52
N LEU A 132 12.01 -16.31 -2.22
CA LEU A 132 11.95 -17.71 -2.62
C LEU A 132 13.10 -18.05 -3.58
N PRO A 133 13.64 -19.28 -3.51
CA PRO A 133 14.68 -19.71 -4.43
C PRO A 133 14.12 -19.73 -5.85
N SER A 134 14.51 -18.76 -6.67
CA SER A 134 14.18 -18.72 -8.10
C SER A 134 15.40 -19.18 -8.91
N ILE A 135 15.15 -20.07 -9.86
CA ILE A 135 16.15 -20.48 -10.85
C ILE A 135 15.96 -19.56 -12.06
N PRO A 136 17.01 -18.94 -12.62
CA PRO A 136 16.86 -18.14 -13.82
C PRO A 136 16.45 -19.05 -14.98
N LEU A 137 15.17 -18.98 -15.36
CA LEU A 137 14.61 -19.73 -16.46
C LEU A 137 14.46 -18.83 -17.67
N ARG A 138 14.79 -19.39 -18.83
CA ARG A 138 14.60 -18.73 -20.12
C ARG A 138 13.12 -18.45 -20.38
N LYS A 139 12.77 -17.20 -20.71
CA LYS A 139 11.41 -16.85 -21.12
C LYS A 139 11.11 -17.43 -22.50
N LEU A 140 10.27 -18.47 -22.54
CA LEU A 140 9.75 -19.03 -23.79
C LEU A 140 8.60 -18.17 -24.33
N ARG A 141 8.65 -17.88 -25.62
CA ARG A 141 7.71 -17.03 -26.34
C ARG A 141 6.88 -17.84 -27.34
N LYS A 142 5.83 -17.21 -27.90
CA LYS A 142 4.98 -17.84 -28.94
C LYS A 142 5.78 -18.01 -30.23
N THR A 143 5.38 -18.96 -31.07
CA THR A 143 5.99 -19.17 -32.38
C THR A 143 5.61 -18.06 -33.36
N GLY A 144 6.44 -17.83 -34.38
CA GLY A 144 6.16 -16.84 -35.44
C GLY A 144 6.30 -15.37 -35.01
N GLN A 145 6.94 -15.10 -33.87
CA GLN A 145 7.09 -13.75 -33.37
C GLN A 145 8.05 -12.87 -34.18
N SER A 146 7.89 -11.57 -33.98
CA SER A 146 8.78 -10.55 -34.51
C SER A 146 9.62 -9.89 -33.43
N ALA A 147 10.79 -9.38 -33.80
CA ALA A 147 11.66 -8.61 -32.95
C ALA A 147 12.22 -7.39 -33.69
N HIS A 148 12.37 -6.30 -32.95
CA HIS A 148 13.07 -5.09 -33.37
C HIS A 148 14.44 -5.09 -32.70
N VAL A 149 15.50 -5.12 -33.51
CA VAL A 149 16.88 -5.04 -33.01
C VAL A 149 17.46 -3.69 -33.42
N VAL A 150 17.88 -2.89 -32.45
CA VAL A 150 18.53 -1.60 -32.72
C VAL A 150 20.03 -1.81 -32.62
N PHE A 151 20.74 -1.56 -33.72
CA PHE A 151 22.20 -1.53 -33.71
C PHE A 151 22.71 -0.19 -33.17
N LEU A 152 23.92 -0.21 -32.61
CA LEU A 152 24.62 1.00 -32.19
C LEU A 152 24.91 1.88 -33.41
N ASP A 153 25.50 1.29 -34.45
CA ASP A 153 25.91 1.97 -35.68
C ASP A 153 25.06 1.55 -36.89
N GLU A 154 24.73 2.50 -37.77
CA GLU A 154 23.98 2.28 -39.02
C GLU A 154 24.68 1.31 -39.99
N SER A 155 26.01 1.37 -40.06
CA SER A 155 26.85 0.46 -40.89
C SER A 155 26.66 -1.03 -40.57
N SER A 156 26.10 -1.34 -39.40
CA SER A 156 25.81 -2.71 -38.98
C SER A 156 24.70 -3.34 -39.82
N LEU A 157 23.70 -2.57 -40.25
CA LEU A 157 22.66 -3.05 -41.16
C LEU A 157 23.23 -3.34 -42.55
N ASP A 158 24.08 -2.45 -43.07
CA ASP A 158 24.73 -2.65 -44.36
C ASP A 158 25.59 -3.92 -44.36
N ARG A 159 26.37 -4.14 -43.29
CA ARG A 159 27.16 -5.38 -43.09
C ARG A 159 26.28 -6.63 -43.03
N LEU A 160 25.12 -6.54 -42.37
CA LEU A 160 24.17 -7.65 -42.28
C LEU A 160 23.58 -8.02 -43.64
N PHE A 161 23.17 -7.02 -44.44
CA PHE A 161 22.54 -7.24 -45.74
C PHE A 161 23.55 -7.55 -46.86
N ALA A 162 24.79 -7.07 -46.74
CA ALA A 162 25.89 -7.45 -47.63
C ALA A 162 26.40 -8.88 -47.38
N ALA A 163 26.15 -9.44 -46.19
CA ALA A 163 26.60 -10.78 -45.85
C ALA A 163 25.80 -11.87 -46.58
N SER A 164 26.52 -12.88 -47.07
CA SER A 164 25.91 -14.08 -47.65
C SER A 164 25.53 -15.08 -46.55
N HIS A 165 24.24 -15.21 -46.27
CA HIS A 165 23.68 -16.10 -45.25
C HIS A 165 23.53 -17.57 -45.73
N THR A 166 24.53 -18.11 -46.42
CA THR A 166 24.44 -19.46 -47.03
C THR A 166 24.70 -20.60 -46.05
N LYS A 167 25.48 -20.35 -44.99
CA LYS A 167 25.79 -21.35 -43.95
C LYS A 167 24.98 -21.07 -42.70
N PRO A 168 24.23 -22.06 -42.15
CA PRO A 168 23.47 -21.87 -40.93
C PRO A 168 24.43 -21.61 -39.76
N ARG A 169 24.17 -20.53 -39.01
CA ARG A 169 24.93 -20.24 -37.78
C ARG A 169 24.37 -21.07 -36.63
N PRO A 170 25.22 -21.64 -35.75
CA PRO A 170 24.71 -22.36 -34.58
C PRO A 170 23.94 -21.41 -33.68
N TRP A 171 22.76 -21.84 -33.23
CA TRP A 171 21.99 -21.11 -32.24
C TRP A 171 22.74 -21.13 -30.89
N PRO A 172 22.83 -20.00 -30.17
CA PRO A 172 23.54 -19.98 -28.89
C PRO A 172 22.85 -20.85 -27.84
N THR A 173 23.62 -21.65 -27.12
CA THR A 173 23.15 -22.45 -25.99
C THR A 173 23.85 -21.98 -24.72
N SER A 174 23.09 -21.70 -23.66
CA SER A 174 23.63 -21.42 -22.33
C SER A 174 23.48 -22.66 -21.44
N SER A 175 24.49 -22.97 -20.63
CA SER A 175 24.38 -24.03 -19.63
C SER A 175 23.57 -23.60 -18.41
N GLU A 176 23.48 -22.29 -18.16
CA GLU A 176 22.77 -21.71 -17.01
C GLU A 176 21.27 -21.67 -17.25
N GLU A 177 20.85 -21.53 -18.51
CA GLU A 177 19.46 -21.52 -18.92
C GLU A 177 19.13 -22.81 -19.69
N PRO A 178 18.61 -23.86 -19.03
CA PRO A 178 18.26 -25.09 -19.71
C PRO A 178 17.14 -24.85 -20.74
N SER A 179 17.16 -25.64 -21.81
CA SER A 179 16.14 -25.64 -22.86
C SER A 179 15.47 -27.03 -22.98
N GLY A 180 14.33 -27.10 -23.67
CA GLY A 180 13.62 -28.37 -23.90
C GLY A 180 13.12 -29.02 -22.61
N LEU A 181 13.35 -30.32 -22.44
CA LEU A 181 12.88 -31.06 -21.25
C LEU A 181 13.51 -30.55 -19.95
N ALA A 182 14.81 -30.23 -19.96
CA ALA A 182 15.50 -29.74 -18.78
C ALA A 182 14.92 -28.40 -18.28
N HIS A 183 14.47 -27.55 -19.20
CA HIS A 183 13.73 -26.33 -18.87
C HIS A 183 12.46 -26.63 -18.08
N TYR A 184 11.63 -27.54 -18.59
CA TYR A 184 10.35 -27.86 -17.95
C TYR A 184 10.51 -28.58 -16.62
N LEU A 185 11.57 -29.38 -16.44
CA LEU A 185 11.89 -29.98 -15.15
C LEU A 185 12.32 -28.91 -14.13
N ALA A 186 13.22 -28.01 -14.52
CA ALA A 186 13.63 -26.90 -13.64
C ALA A 186 12.45 -25.97 -13.31
N LEU A 187 11.55 -25.71 -14.28
CA LEU A 187 10.31 -24.98 -14.05
C LEU A 187 9.39 -25.71 -13.07
N TYR A 188 9.20 -27.00 -13.26
CA TYR A 188 8.38 -27.84 -12.37
C TYR A 188 8.86 -27.78 -10.91
N ASP A 189 10.18 -27.84 -10.71
CA ASP A 189 10.82 -27.75 -9.40
C ASP A 189 10.72 -26.33 -8.83
N SER A 190 10.91 -25.30 -9.65
CA SER A 190 10.80 -23.89 -9.22
C SER A 190 9.40 -23.50 -8.74
N LEU A 191 8.36 -24.12 -9.31
CA LEU A 191 6.97 -23.92 -8.89
C LEU A 191 6.64 -24.66 -7.57
N ARG A 192 7.53 -25.51 -7.07
CA ARG A 192 7.36 -26.30 -5.85
C ARG A 192 8.55 -26.12 -4.91
N PRO A 193 8.79 -24.88 -4.42
CA PRO A 193 9.84 -24.63 -3.47
C PRO A 193 9.61 -25.43 -2.17
N PRO A 194 10.68 -25.76 -1.43
CA PRO A 194 10.56 -26.49 -0.18
C PRO A 194 9.77 -25.67 0.86
N LEU A 195 8.97 -26.36 1.68
CA LEU A 195 8.10 -25.73 2.67
C LEU A 195 8.86 -24.82 3.64
N ASP A 196 10.11 -25.16 3.96
CA ASP A 196 10.97 -24.35 4.84
C ASP A 196 11.26 -22.96 4.23
N ALA A 197 11.54 -22.89 2.92
CA ALA A 197 11.78 -21.63 2.23
C ALA A 197 10.49 -20.80 2.11
N VAL A 198 9.36 -21.46 1.82
CA VAL A 198 8.04 -20.81 1.78
C VAL A 198 7.68 -20.20 3.12
N ARG A 199 7.92 -20.94 4.20
CA ARG A 199 7.69 -20.46 5.56
C ARG A 199 8.58 -19.26 5.89
N GLN A 200 9.88 -19.33 5.60
CA GLN A 200 10.80 -18.21 5.86
C GLN A 200 10.41 -16.94 5.09
N HIS A 201 10.01 -17.09 3.83
CA HIS A 201 9.49 -15.98 3.03
C HIS A 201 8.20 -15.39 3.64
N ALA A 202 7.24 -16.25 4.01
CA ALA A 202 5.98 -15.81 4.62
C ALA A 202 6.20 -15.08 5.95
N ASP A 203 6.97 -15.68 6.86
CA ASP A 203 7.27 -15.10 8.17
C ASP A 203 7.98 -13.74 8.02
N SER A 204 9.01 -13.66 7.16
CA SER A 204 9.75 -12.40 6.94
C SER A 204 8.95 -11.31 6.20
N SER A 205 8.03 -11.70 5.31
CA SER A 205 7.10 -10.78 4.66
C SER A 205 6.09 -10.20 5.67
N MET A 206 5.57 -11.04 6.57
CA MET A 206 4.68 -10.59 7.65
C MET A 206 5.41 -9.65 8.61
N ASP A 207 6.66 -9.93 8.97
CA ASP A 207 7.47 -9.06 9.81
C ASP A 207 7.68 -7.67 9.18
N LEU A 208 7.95 -7.62 7.86
CA LEU A 208 8.05 -6.37 7.12
C LEU A 208 6.73 -5.61 7.13
N TYR A 209 5.63 -6.28 6.81
CA TYR A 209 4.31 -5.67 6.83
C TYR A 209 3.95 -5.10 8.21
N GLU A 210 4.21 -5.85 9.29
CA GLU A 210 4.01 -5.37 10.66
C GLU A 210 4.90 -4.17 11.00
N PHE A 211 6.15 -4.18 10.55
CA PHE A 211 7.07 -3.06 10.71
C PHE A 211 6.57 -1.80 9.99
N GLU A 212 6.11 -1.94 8.75
CA GLU A 212 5.54 -0.86 7.95
C GLU A 212 4.23 -0.34 8.54
N LEU A 213 3.34 -1.23 8.98
CA LEU A 213 2.11 -0.87 9.67
C LEU A 213 2.41 -0.11 10.97
N ALA A 214 3.40 -0.56 11.75
CA ALA A 214 3.83 0.13 12.96
C ALA A 214 4.47 1.48 12.65
N LYS A 215 5.24 1.59 11.56
CA LYS A 215 5.83 2.85 11.08
C LYS A 215 4.75 3.82 10.63
N SER A 216 3.77 3.37 9.85
CA SER A 216 2.61 4.16 9.41
C SER A 216 1.78 4.61 10.62
N LYS A 217 1.43 3.71 11.55
CA LYS A 217 0.76 4.09 12.81
C LYS A 217 1.58 5.09 13.64
N ARG A 218 2.91 4.94 13.70
CA ARG A 218 3.80 5.92 14.37
C ARG A 218 3.78 7.27 13.66
N GLN A 219 3.76 7.29 12.34
CA GLN A 219 3.68 8.51 11.54
C GLN A 219 2.31 9.18 11.67
N ALA A 220 1.21 8.44 11.56
CA ALA A 220 -0.14 8.94 11.82
C ALA A 220 -0.33 9.40 13.28
N SER A 221 0.35 8.74 14.23
CA SER A 221 0.39 9.16 15.63
C SER A 221 1.51 10.15 15.95
N LYS A 222 2.23 10.69 14.95
CA LYS A 222 3.05 11.91 15.10
C LYS A 222 2.18 13.16 15.27
N TYR A 223 1.11 13.06 16.05
CA TYR A 223 0.79 14.12 16.99
C TYR A 223 2.06 14.39 17.80
N LYS A 224 2.79 15.44 17.43
CA LYS A 224 4.00 15.87 18.10
C LYS A 224 3.59 16.20 19.55
N LYS A 225 3.79 15.26 20.47
CA LYS A 225 3.58 15.50 21.91
C LYS A 225 4.44 16.70 22.31
N GLY A 226 3.83 17.88 22.39
CA GLY A 226 4.54 19.11 22.73
C GLY A 226 4.18 20.36 21.91
N GLU A 227 3.52 20.22 20.75
CA GLU A 227 3.06 21.37 19.96
C GLU A 227 1.53 21.32 19.75
N ALA A 228 0.85 22.45 19.99
CA ALA A 228 -0.57 22.58 19.68
C ALA A 228 -0.72 22.76 18.17
N ILE A 229 -1.35 21.79 17.52
CA ILE A 229 -1.69 21.89 16.10
C ILE A 229 -2.95 22.76 16.03
N VAL A 230 -2.85 23.85 15.26
CA VAL A 230 -3.93 24.83 15.02
C VAL A 230 -4.39 24.60 13.59
N ASP A 231 -5.68 24.30 13.43
CA ASP A 231 -6.30 24.12 12.10
C ASP A 231 -6.38 25.48 11.36
N GLU A 232 -6.64 25.46 10.05
CA GLU A 232 -6.75 26.67 9.21
C GLU A 232 -7.77 27.71 9.73
N ASP A 233 -8.80 27.25 10.43
CA ASP A 233 -9.83 28.07 11.09
C ASP A 233 -9.44 28.55 12.51
N GLY A 234 -8.22 28.33 12.96
CA GLY A 234 -7.72 28.81 14.27
C GLY A 234 -8.17 27.98 15.48
N PHE A 235 -8.77 26.80 15.27
CA PHE A 235 -9.14 25.88 16.35
C PHE A 235 -7.99 24.94 16.70
N THR A 236 -7.77 24.72 18.00
CA THR A 236 -6.70 23.83 18.50
C THR A 236 -7.24 22.43 18.80
N LEU A 237 -6.64 21.38 18.21
CA LEU A 237 -7.02 20.00 18.49
C LEU A 237 -6.61 19.58 19.92
N VAL A 238 -7.60 19.19 20.73
CA VAL A 238 -7.39 18.78 22.13
C VAL A 238 -6.79 17.37 22.20
N THR A 239 -5.46 17.29 22.19
CA THR A 239 -4.72 16.04 22.41
C THR A 239 -4.23 15.90 23.87
N ARG A 240 -4.20 14.67 24.39
CA ARG A 240 -3.70 14.39 25.76
C ARG A 240 -2.18 14.50 25.80
N GLY A 241 -1.63 15.50 26.48
CA GLY A 241 -0.19 15.79 26.46
C GLY A 241 0.42 16.10 27.82
N GLY A 242 1.29 15.21 28.29
CA GLY A 242 2.12 15.42 29.48
C GLY A 242 1.85 14.46 30.63
N ALA A 243 2.84 14.33 31.52
CA ALA A 243 2.88 13.39 32.64
C ALA A 243 1.75 13.57 33.68
N TYR A 244 0.94 14.64 33.58
CA TYR A 244 -0.07 15.01 34.56
C TYR A 244 -1.51 15.14 34.01
N GLY A 245 -1.79 14.63 32.81
CA GLY A 245 -3.15 14.57 32.26
C GLY A 245 -3.74 15.92 31.81
N GLN A 246 -2.90 16.92 31.58
CA GLN A 246 -3.29 18.17 30.92
C GLN A 246 -3.11 18.06 29.39
N THR A 247 -3.67 19.01 28.66
CA THR A 247 -3.32 19.23 27.24
C THR A 247 -1.94 19.86 27.12
N VAL A 248 -1.29 19.65 25.98
CA VAL A 248 -0.13 20.46 25.60
C VAL A 248 -0.59 21.91 25.42
N GLY A 249 0.04 22.87 26.11
CA GLY A 249 -0.34 24.29 26.05
C GLY A 249 -0.89 24.87 27.36
N GLY A 250 -1.19 24.02 28.34
CA GLY A 250 -1.54 24.44 29.70
C GLY A 250 -2.94 25.06 29.80
N GLY A 251 -3.81 24.46 30.60
CA GLY A 251 -5.06 25.10 31.03
C GLY A 251 -6.27 24.19 31.09
N VAL A 252 -6.32 23.12 30.31
CA VAL A 252 -7.47 22.19 30.31
C VAL A 252 -7.03 20.81 30.75
N ALA A 253 -7.59 20.34 31.87
CA ALA A 253 -7.36 19.00 32.38
C ALA A 253 -8.19 18.00 31.58
N VAL A 254 -7.53 17.09 30.86
CA VAL A 254 -8.19 15.96 30.20
C VAL A 254 -8.35 14.86 31.25
N ALA A 255 -9.41 14.97 32.04
CA ALA A 255 -9.74 13.98 33.05
C ALA A 255 -10.14 12.66 32.37
N THR A 256 -9.19 11.75 32.17
CA THR A 256 -9.56 10.32 32.15
C THR A 256 -10.03 9.99 33.55
N LYS A 257 -11.35 9.86 33.74
CA LYS A 257 -11.86 8.96 34.75
C LYS A 257 -11.30 7.57 34.41
N ARG A 258 -10.14 7.23 34.99
CA ARG A 258 -9.83 5.83 35.24
C ARG A 258 -10.94 5.38 36.18
N PHE A 259 -11.80 4.50 35.68
CA PHE A 259 -12.71 3.75 36.52
C PHE A 259 -11.81 2.88 37.41
N GLN A 260 -11.49 3.38 38.61
CA GLN A 260 -10.89 2.58 39.66
C GLN A 260 -12.05 1.89 40.37
N GLU A 261 -12.07 0.57 40.28
CA GLU A 261 -13.07 -0.33 40.86
C GLU A 261 -13.02 -0.40 42.40
N THR A 262 -12.06 0.28 43.03
CA THR A 262 -11.90 0.28 44.49
C THR A 262 -11.95 1.72 44.98
N GLY A 263 -13.14 2.09 45.45
CA GLY A 263 -13.50 3.45 45.82
C GLY A 263 -12.98 3.85 47.19
N GLU A 264 -11.74 4.31 47.28
CA GLU A 264 -11.27 5.10 48.42
C GLU A 264 -10.42 6.27 47.93
N THR A 265 -11.06 7.43 47.79
CA THR A 265 -10.33 8.70 47.66
C THR A 265 -10.57 9.54 48.88
N SER A 266 -9.43 9.83 49.51
CA SER A 266 -9.21 10.78 50.58
C SER A 266 -9.80 12.16 50.29
N GLU A 267 -10.34 12.71 51.37
CA GLU A 267 -10.84 14.06 51.62
C GLU A 267 -10.55 15.12 50.55
N ARG A 268 -11.57 15.47 49.75
CA ARG A 268 -11.64 16.76 49.05
C ARG A 268 -13.03 17.38 49.11
N LYS A 269 -13.06 18.57 49.74
CA LYS A 269 -14.03 19.68 49.68
C LYS A 269 -15.45 19.34 49.19
N ARG A 270 -16.41 19.45 50.13
CA ARG A 270 -17.87 19.41 49.94
C ARG A 270 -18.32 19.96 48.58
N LYS A 271 -18.82 19.07 47.71
CA LYS A 271 -19.64 19.44 46.55
C LYS A 271 -20.82 20.26 47.04
N ARG A 272 -21.00 21.49 46.53
CA ARG A 272 -22.27 22.21 46.67
C ARG A 272 -23.36 21.33 46.03
N SER A 273 -24.41 21.01 46.78
CA SER A 273 -25.58 20.32 46.25
C SER A 273 -26.15 21.13 45.09
N LYS A 274 -26.51 20.44 43.99
CA LYS A 274 -27.18 21.08 42.86
C LYS A 274 -28.45 21.73 43.42
N LYS A 275 -28.61 23.04 43.21
CA LYS A 275 -29.83 23.78 43.56
C LYS A 275 -30.92 23.36 42.57
N GLU A 276 -31.57 22.23 42.84
CA GLU A 276 -32.81 21.87 42.16
C GLU A 276 -33.88 22.87 42.61
N LYS A 277 -34.55 23.54 41.67
CA LYS A 277 -35.60 24.52 41.96
C LYS A 277 -36.85 23.75 42.42
N THR A 278 -37.14 23.74 43.72
CA THR A 278 -38.19 22.93 44.39
C THR A 278 -39.63 23.39 44.13
N SER A 279 -39.91 24.08 43.02
CA SER A 279 -41.28 24.55 42.67
C SER A 279 -41.47 24.80 41.18
N PHE A 280 -40.61 24.25 40.31
CA PHE A 280 -40.65 24.57 38.88
C PHE A 280 -41.76 23.80 38.16
N TYR A 281 -41.98 22.53 38.53
CA TYR A 281 -42.90 21.66 37.81
C TYR A 281 -44.30 21.60 38.46
N ALA A 282 -45.34 21.45 37.64
CA ALA A 282 -46.72 21.33 38.10
C ALA A 282 -46.93 20.15 39.07
N PHE A 283 -46.22 19.03 38.86
CA PHE A 283 -46.30 17.87 39.76
C PHE A 283 -45.78 18.18 41.17
N GLN A 284 -44.76 19.04 41.31
CA GLN A 284 -44.22 19.43 42.62
C GLN A 284 -45.23 20.27 43.42
N LYS A 285 -46.02 21.11 42.72
CA LYS A 285 -47.10 21.88 43.35
C LYS A 285 -48.24 20.97 43.80
N ALA A 286 -48.65 20.02 42.96
CA ALA A 286 -49.70 19.06 43.28
C ALA A 286 -49.32 18.16 44.47
N GLU A 287 -48.08 17.69 44.51
CA GLU A 287 -47.58 16.84 45.60
C GLU A 287 -47.46 17.60 46.93
N LYS A 288 -47.03 18.87 46.88
CA LYS A 288 -47.02 19.75 48.05
C LYS A 288 -48.44 19.95 48.62
N GLN A 289 -49.43 20.23 47.78
CA GLN A 289 -50.82 20.40 48.20
C GLN A 289 -51.41 19.11 48.80
N ARG A 290 -51.10 17.95 48.21
CA ARG A 290 -51.52 16.65 48.73
C ARG A 290 -50.95 16.38 50.13
N ASN A 291 -49.66 16.67 50.32
CA ASN A 291 -49.00 16.48 51.61
C ASN A 291 -49.54 17.44 52.68
N GLU A 292 -49.84 18.69 52.31
CA GLU A 292 -50.45 19.67 53.20
C GLU A 292 -51.86 19.22 53.64
N LEU A 293 -52.67 18.70 52.72
CA LEU A 293 -53.98 18.12 53.03
C LEU A 293 -53.89 16.91 53.97
N LEU A 294 -52.91 16.02 53.75
CA LEU A 294 -52.66 14.87 54.64
C LEU A 294 -52.25 15.33 56.03
N GLN A 295 -51.40 16.35 56.12
CA GLN A 295 -50.93 16.88 57.39
C GLN A 295 -52.07 17.57 58.17
N MET A 296 -52.93 18.33 57.47
CA MET A 296 -54.15 18.90 58.04
C MET A 296 -55.08 17.82 58.61
N LYS A 297 -55.31 16.74 57.87
CA LYS A 297 -56.13 15.60 58.35
C LYS A 297 -55.54 14.97 59.61
N LYS A 298 -54.23 14.73 59.62
CA LYS A 298 -53.54 14.14 60.77
C LYS A 298 -53.61 15.05 62.00
N ASN A 299 -53.42 16.36 61.81
CA ASN A 299 -53.54 17.34 62.90
C ASN A 299 -54.99 17.41 63.41
N TRP A 300 -55.98 17.34 62.53
CA TRP A 300 -57.39 17.33 62.92
C TRP A 300 -57.76 16.09 63.74
N GLU A 301 -57.26 14.91 63.37
CA GLU A 301 -57.46 13.69 64.17
C GLU A 301 -56.83 13.80 65.56
N LEU A 302 -55.62 14.37 65.65
CA LEU A 302 -54.96 14.62 66.93
C LEU A 302 -55.74 15.62 67.79
N ASP A 303 -56.23 16.70 67.21
CA ASP A 303 -57.04 17.69 67.93
C ASP A 303 -58.41 17.12 68.33
N LYS A 304 -59.05 16.33 67.47
CA LYS A 304 -60.29 15.63 67.83
C LYS A 304 -60.08 14.70 69.01
N ALA A 305 -59.00 13.90 69.01
CA ALA A 305 -58.64 13.04 70.12
C ALA A 305 -58.35 13.86 71.40
N LYS A 306 -57.73 15.03 71.26
CA LYS A 306 -57.47 15.94 72.39
C LYS A 306 -58.76 16.54 72.96
N VAL A 307 -59.70 16.93 72.10
CA VAL A 307 -61.02 17.43 72.50
C VAL A 307 -61.85 16.34 73.15
N GLU A 308 -61.83 15.10 72.66
CA GLU A 308 -62.49 13.96 73.30
C GLU A 308 -61.94 13.71 74.71
N LYS A 309 -60.60 13.75 74.87
CA LYS A 309 -59.97 13.68 76.20
C LYS A 309 -60.42 14.82 77.11
N LEU A 310 -60.48 16.06 76.60
CA LEU A 310 -60.96 17.21 77.38
C LEU A 310 -62.45 17.10 77.75
N LYS A 311 -63.31 16.65 76.83
CA LYS A 311 -64.74 16.42 77.09
C LYS A 311 -64.95 15.32 78.13
N ALA A 312 -64.20 14.22 78.06
CA ALA A 312 -64.24 13.16 79.07
C ALA A 312 -63.79 13.66 80.47
N SER A 313 -62.82 14.58 80.52
CA SER A 313 -62.38 15.20 81.77
C SER A 313 -63.34 16.27 82.31
N ARG A 314 -64.20 16.87 81.45
CA ARG A 314 -65.19 17.87 81.84
C ARG A 314 -66.49 17.20 82.30
N LYS A 315 -66.53 16.78 83.56
CA LYS A 315 -67.80 16.50 84.24
C LYS A 315 -68.48 17.82 84.61
N PHE A 316 -69.44 18.24 83.79
CA PHE A 316 -70.32 19.36 84.11
C PHE A 316 -71.24 18.93 85.27
N LYS A 317 -71.18 19.67 86.39
CA LYS A 317 -72.10 19.51 87.53
C LYS A 317 -72.99 20.75 87.62
N PRO A 318 -74.23 20.70 87.10
CA PRO A 318 -75.21 21.73 87.37
C PRO A 318 -75.99 21.34 88.63
N TYR A 319 -75.65 22.01 89.74
CA TYR A 319 -76.25 21.88 91.09
C TYR A 319 -75.98 20.56 91.83
#